data_AF-A0A7S9GJ89-F1
#
_entry.id   AF-A0A7S9GJ89-F1
#
_cell.length_a   1.000
_cell.length_b   1.000
_cell.length_c   1.000
_cell.angle_alpha   90.00
_cell.angle_beta   90.00
_cell.angle_gamma   90.00
#
_symmetry.space_group_name_H-M   'P 1'
#
loop_
_entity.id
_entity.type
_entity.pdbx_description
1 polymer ?
#
loop_
_entity_poly.entity_id
_entity_poly.type
_entity_poly.pdbx_seq_one_letter_code
_entity_poly.pdbx_strand_id
1 'polypeptide(L)'
;MEAWPAAATALVEQLQPLAQGRGWFDGGAWQPELDAWQGRKHQLLQSLATELERLQPPPTTRTLSARLGPLLQSCTAGQDLAPDADCAWISWRGRRDGLRLSLAAGRLQRLQWQLALEQQ
;
A
#
# COMPACT_ATOMS: atom_id res chain seq x y z
N MET A 1 5.92 14.92 15.89
CA MET A 1 6.01 13.61 15.20
C MET A 1 4.60 13.05 15.18
N GLU A 2 4.03 12.73 14.02
CA GLU A 2 2.65 12.19 13.96
C GLU A 2 2.58 10.85 14.69
N ALA A 3 1.54 10.65 15.49
CA ALA A 3 1.34 9.38 16.18
C ALA A 3 1.05 8.29 15.15
N TRP A 4 1.83 7.21 15.19
CA TRP A 4 1.65 6.05 14.32
C TRP A 4 1.27 4.83 15.18
N PRO A 5 0.17 4.13 14.90
CA PRO A 5 -0.29 3.04 15.76
C PRO A 5 0.69 1.88 15.75
N ALA A 6 0.92 1.26 16.91
CA ALA A 6 1.73 0.04 17.00
C ALA A 6 1.15 -1.09 16.13
N ALA A 7 -0.18 -1.18 16.02
CA ALA A 7 -0.86 -2.11 15.13
C ALA A 7 -0.47 -1.89 13.66
N ALA A 8 -0.46 -0.63 13.19
CA ALA A 8 -0.02 -0.30 11.84
C ALA A 8 1.47 -0.65 11.63
N THR A 9 2.34 -0.41 12.62
CA THR A 9 3.74 -0.84 12.56
C THR A 9 3.87 -2.35 12.36
N ALA A 10 3.20 -3.15 13.19
CA ALA A 10 3.28 -4.62 13.12
C ALA A 10 2.73 -5.19 11.79
N LEU A 11 1.73 -4.53 11.20
CA LEU A 11 1.22 -4.89 9.88
C LEU A 11 2.23 -4.59 8.77
N VAL A 12 2.87 -3.42 8.83
CA VAL A 12 3.91 -3.02 7.88
C VAL A 12 5.12 -3.96 7.95
N GLU A 13 5.56 -4.33 9.14
CA GLU A 13 6.69 -5.27 9.33
C GLU A 13 6.40 -6.65 8.71
N GLN A 14 5.16 -7.11 8.73
CA GLN A 14 4.76 -8.36 8.08
C GLN A 14 4.66 -8.22 6.55
N LEU A 15 4.32 -7.04 6.03
CA LEU A 15 4.15 -6.78 4.60
C LEU A 15 5.46 -6.43 3.89
N GLN A 16 6.39 -5.72 4.55
CA GLN A 16 7.63 -5.23 3.93
C GLN A 16 8.49 -6.32 3.26
N PRO A 17 8.71 -7.50 3.87
CA PRO A 17 9.48 -8.56 3.22
C PRO A 17 8.88 -9.00 1.88
N LEU A 18 7.55 -8.95 1.76
CA LEU A 18 6.85 -9.31 0.54
C LEU A 18 7.08 -8.31 -0.58
N ALA A 19 7.27 -7.02 -0.25
CA ALA A 19 7.50 -5.97 -1.23
C ALA A 19 8.81 -6.17 -2.01
N GLN A 20 9.74 -6.95 -1.44
CA GLN A 20 11.03 -7.26 -2.04
C GLN A 20 10.97 -8.50 -2.94
N GLY A 21 9.90 -9.31 -2.85
CA GLY A 21 9.70 -10.50 -3.68
C GLY A 21 9.27 -10.13 -5.10
N ARG A 22 10.10 -10.42 -6.10
CA ARG A 22 9.71 -10.31 -7.51
C ARG A 22 8.50 -11.19 -7.80
N GLY A 23 7.49 -10.65 -8.50
CA GLY A 23 6.24 -11.34 -8.81
C GLY A 23 5.11 -11.11 -7.82
N TRP A 24 5.39 -10.60 -6.60
CA TRP A 24 4.37 -10.51 -5.55
C TRP A 24 3.47 -9.28 -5.65
N PHE A 25 4.01 -8.20 -6.23
CA PHE A 25 3.36 -6.90 -6.35
C PHE A 25 3.59 -6.24 -7.72
N ASP A 26 4.62 -6.64 -8.46
CA ASP A 26 5.01 -6.00 -9.72
C ASP A 26 4.32 -6.62 -10.96
N GLY A 27 3.67 -7.78 -10.79
CA GLY A 27 2.98 -8.51 -11.86
C GLY A 27 3.89 -9.45 -12.64
N GLY A 28 5.02 -9.85 -12.06
CA GLY A 28 5.84 -10.93 -12.57
C GLY A 28 5.13 -12.29 -12.58
N ALA A 29 5.86 -13.33 -12.99
CA ALA A 29 5.33 -14.69 -13.03
C ALA A 29 4.78 -15.14 -11.66
N TRP A 30 3.74 -15.96 -11.70
CA TRP A 30 3.15 -16.55 -10.50
C TRP A 30 4.21 -17.33 -9.71
N GLN A 31 4.37 -17.00 -8.43
CA GLN A 31 5.30 -17.66 -7.51
C GLN A 31 4.50 -18.60 -6.58
N PRO A 32 4.82 -19.89 -6.47
CA PRO A 32 4.14 -20.83 -5.56
C PRO A 32 4.12 -20.38 -4.09
N GLU A 33 5.11 -19.58 -3.68
CA GLU A 33 5.17 -19.02 -2.34
C GLU A 33 4.04 -18.01 -2.07
N LEU A 34 3.43 -17.41 -3.10
CA LEU A 34 2.21 -16.59 -2.95
C LEU A 34 1.01 -17.44 -2.53
N ASP A 35 0.89 -18.66 -3.06
CA ASP A 35 -0.18 -19.60 -2.67
C ASP A 35 -0.05 -20.01 -1.21
N ALA A 36 1.18 -20.18 -0.73
CA ALA A 36 1.45 -20.51 0.68
C ALA A 36 0.90 -19.44 1.66
N TRP A 37 0.67 -18.21 1.19
CA TRP A 37 0.06 -17.16 2.00
C TRP A 37 -1.45 -17.26 2.12
N GLN A 38 -2.14 -18.06 1.29
CA GLN A 38 -3.57 -18.40 1.43
C GLN A 38 -4.47 -17.19 1.77
N GLY A 39 -4.26 -16.04 1.10
CA GLY A 39 -5.04 -14.82 1.33
C GLY A 39 -4.62 -13.98 2.54
N ARG A 40 -3.64 -14.40 3.36
CA ARG A 40 -3.10 -13.63 4.48
C ARG A 40 -2.58 -12.25 4.04
N LYS A 41 -1.97 -12.15 2.86
CA LYS A 41 -1.51 -10.87 2.28
C LYS A 41 -2.67 -9.87 2.16
N HIS A 42 -3.82 -10.35 1.69
CA HIS A 42 -5.03 -9.53 1.54
C HIS A 42 -5.56 -9.08 2.89
N GLN A 43 -5.65 -9.99 3.87
CA GLN A 43 -6.08 -9.66 5.23
C GLN A 43 -5.18 -8.61 5.90
N LEU A 44 -3.87 -8.71 5.70
CA LEU A 44 -2.91 -7.73 6.23
C LEU A 44 -3.08 -6.35 5.59
N LEU A 45 -3.25 -6.29 4.25
CA LEU A 45 -3.50 -5.02 3.56
C LEU A 45 -4.85 -4.40 3.96
N GLN A 46 -5.90 -5.20 4.11
CA GLN A 46 -7.19 -4.74 4.64
C GLN A 46 -7.06 -4.17 6.06
N SER A 47 -6.35 -4.90 6.93
CA SER A 47 -6.11 -4.44 8.30
C SER A 47 -5.32 -3.13 8.30
N LEU A 48 -4.30 -3.01 7.45
CA LEU A 48 -3.50 -1.79 7.32
C LEU A 48 -4.36 -0.62 6.83
N ALA A 49 -5.17 -0.82 5.78
CA ALA A 49 -6.09 0.21 5.29
C ALA A 49 -7.02 0.70 6.41
N THR A 50 -7.56 -0.23 7.20
CA THR A 50 -8.45 0.11 8.31
C THR A 50 -7.73 0.91 9.40
N GLU A 51 -6.47 0.58 9.72
CA GLU A 51 -5.66 1.37 10.67
C GLU A 51 -5.39 2.78 10.13
N LEU A 52 -5.11 2.93 8.84
CA LEU A 52 -4.86 4.24 8.21
C LEU A 52 -6.11 5.12 8.21
N GLU A 53 -7.30 4.56 8.01
CA GLU A 53 -8.57 5.30 8.09
C GLU A 53 -8.91 5.77 9.50
N ARG A 54 -8.46 5.03 10.53
CA ARG A 54 -8.68 5.39 11.94
C ARG A 54 -7.77 6.52 12.43
N LEU A 55 -6.69 6.83 11.71
CA LEU A 55 -5.72 7.82 12.14
C LEU A 55 -6.29 9.24 12.13
N GLN A 56 -6.24 9.90 13.29
CA GLN A 56 -6.57 11.30 13.45
C GLN A 56 -5.43 12.06 14.15
N PRO A 57 -4.85 13.11 13.53
CA PRO A 57 -5.14 13.58 12.17
C PRO A 57 -4.71 12.56 11.09
N PRO A 58 -5.26 12.64 9.86
CA PRO A 58 -4.84 11.78 8.76
C PRO A 58 -3.34 11.94 8.48
N PRO A 59 -2.62 10.84 8.21
CA PRO A 59 -1.17 10.86 8.06
C PRO A 59 -0.74 11.70 6.85
N THR A 60 0.38 12.40 6.99
CA THR A 60 0.99 13.13 5.86
C THR A 60 1.61 12.18 4.83
N THR A 61 1.77 12.64 3.59
CA THR A 61 2.53 11.94 2.54
C THR A 61 3.94 11.57 3.01
N ARG A 62 4.59 12.46 3.75
CA ARG A 62 5.92 12.21 4.34
C ARG A 62 5.88 11.08 5.37
N THR A 63 4.89 11.05 6.27
CA THR A 63 4.74 9.97 7.24
C THR A 63 4.42 8.64 6.55
N LEU A 64 3.53 8.64 5.56
CA LEU A 64 3.23 7.46 4.76
C LEU A 64 4.47 6.92 4.06
N SER A 65 5.22 7.77 3.36
CA SER A 65 6.48 7.39 2.70
C SER A 65 7.49 6.81 3.70
N ALA A 66 7.70 7.48 4.85
CA ALA A 66 8.65 7.03 5.85
C ALA A 66 8.25 5.71 6.54
N ARG A 67 6.95 5.45 6.72
CA ARG A 67 6.45 4.26 7.43
C ARG A 67 6.24 3.08 6.50
N LEU A 68 5.67 3.29 5.32
CA LEU A 68 5.32 2.23 4.38
C LEU A 68 6.50 1.85 3.47
N GLY A 69 7.41 2.79 3.21
CA GLY A 69 8.62 2.57 2.42
C GLY A 69 8.32 1.88 1.09
N PRO A 70 8.91 0.71 0.79
CA PRO A 70 8.81 0.05 -0.51
C PRO A 70 7.41 -0.48 -0.85
N LEU A 71 6.50 -0.55 0.13
CA LEU A 71 5.09 -0.88 -0.13
C LEU A 71 4.36 0.23 -0.87
N LEU A 72 4.80 1.47 -0.69
CA LEU A 72 4.14 2.66 -1.21
C LEU A 72 4.83 3.14 -2.48
N GLN A 73 4.05 3.32 -3.52
CA GLN A 73 4.49 3.73 -4.85
C GLN A 73 3.74 5.00 -5.27
N SER A 74 4.29 5.75 -6.23
CA SER A 74 3.51 6.77 -6.93
C SER A 74 2.42 6.10 -7.77
N CYS A 75 1.26 6.74 -7.88
CA CYS A 75 0.25 6.32 -8.86
C CYS A 75 0.72 6.52 -10.32
N THR A 76 1.73 7.36 -10.53
CA THR A 76 2.37 7.53 -11.84
C THR A 76 3.56 6.57 -11.94
N ALA A 77 3.47 5.61 -12.87
CA ALA A 77 4.48 4.57 -13.04
C ALA A 77 5.88 5.17 -13.31
N GLY A 78 6.89 4.64 -12.62
CA GLY A 78 8.30 5.03 -12.80
C GLY A 78 8.70 6.32 -12.08
N GLN A 79 7.85 6.87 -11.19
CA GLN A 79 8.17 8.03 -10.37
C GLN A 79 8.19 7.67 -8.89
N ASP A 80 9.09 8.31 -8.15
CA ASP A 80 9.05 8.30 -6.68
C ASP A 80 7.86 9.12 -6.17
N LEU A 81 7.37 8.78 -4.99
CA LEU A 81 6.28 9.52 -4.37
C LEU A 81 6.78 10.87 -3.85
N ALA A 82 6.41 11.95 -4.55
CA ALA A 82 6.72 13.31 -4.13
C ALA A 82 5.95 13.70 -2.84
N PRO A 83 6.47 14.60 -1.99
CA PRO A 83 5.79 15.06 -0.78
C PRO A 83 4.42 15.71 -1.02
N ASP A 84 4.26 16.34 -2.18
CA ASP A 84 3.06 17.02 -2.67
C ASP A 84 2.26 16.17 -3.68
N ALA A 85 2.56 14.88 -3.80
CA ALA A 85 1.80 13.99 -4.66
C ALA A 85 0.33 13.94 -4.26
N ASP A 86 -0.55 13.92 -5.27
CA ASP A 86 -2.00 13.81 -5.11
C ASP A 86 -2.47 12.36 -4.91
N CYS A 87 -1.57 11.40 -5.15
CA CYS A 87 -1.91 9.99 -5.19
C CYS A 87 -0.70 9.11 -4.85
N ALA A 88 -0.92 8.14 -3.97
CA ALA A 88 -0.01 7.03 -3.74
C ALA A 88 -0.73 5.70 -3.91
N TRP A 89 0.05 4.63 -4.09
CA TRP A 89 -0.45 3.32 -4.44
C TRP A 89 0.25 2.24 -3.63
N ILE A 90 -0.51 1.25 -3.16
CA ILE A 90 0.02 0.00 -2.65
C ILE A 90 -0.52 -1.11 -3.54
N SER A 91 0.38 -1.78 -4.27
CA SER A 91 -0.03 -2.92 -5.08
C SER A 91 -0.55 -4.06 -4.20
N TRP A 92 -1.50 -4.82 -4.72
CA TRP A 92 -1.94 -6.10 -4.17
C TRP A 92 -1.58 -7.23 -5.13
N ARG A 93 -1.89 -7.10 -6.43
CA ARG A 93 -1.55 -8.08 -7.46
C ARG A 93 -1.28 -7.37 -8.78
N GLY A 94 -0.06 -7.53 -9.30
CA GLY A 94 0.33 -6.84 -10.51
C GLY A 94 0.29 -5.33 -10.38
N ARG A 95 0.30 -4.64 -11.51
CA ARG A 95 0.34 -3.17 -11.52
C ARG A 95 -1.03 -2.51 -11.41
N ARG A 96 -2.11 -3.31 -11.34
CA ARG A 96 -3.48 -2.83 -11.52
C ARG A 96 -4.39 -3.10 -10.34
N ASP A 97 -4.17 -4.18 -9.60
CA ASP A 97 -4.94 -4.48 -8.39
C ASP A 97 -4.20 -3.93 -7.18
N GLY A 98 -4.89 -3.15 -6.35
CA GLY A 98 -4.27 -2.55 -5.18
C GLY A 98 -5.14 -1.53 -4.48
N LEU A 99 -4.49 -0.83 -3.55
CA LEU A 99 -5.07 0.21 -2.75
C LEU A 99 -4.57 1.56 -3.24
N ARG A 100 -5.49 2.40 -3.70
CA ARG A 100 -5.22 3.80 -4.03
C ARG A 100 -5.38 4.66 -2.78
N LEU A 101 -4.35 5.44 -2.47
CA LEU A 101 -4.35 6.47 -1.44
C LEU A 101 -4.49 7.83 -2.13
N SER A 102 -5.63 8.48 -1.95
CA SER A 102 -5.83 9.86 -2.43
C SER A 102 -5.30 10.84 -1.41
N LEU A 103 -4.42 11.73 -1.85
CA LEU A 103 -3.74 12.72 -1.03
C LEU A 103 -4.24 14.11 -1.43
N ALA A 104 -4.43 14.99 -0.46
CA ALA A 104 -4.69 16.41 -0.69
C ALA A 104 -4.02 17.23 0.40
N ALA A 105 -3.43 18.36 0.01
CA ALA A 105 -2.64 19.21 0.90
C ALA A 105 -1.59 18.41 1.70
N GLY A 106 -0.96 17.42 1.05
CA GLY A 106 0.07 16.57 1.64
C GLY A 106 -0.42 15.59 2.71
N ARG A 107 -1.74 15.30 2.78
CA ARG A 107 -2.34 14.37 3.74
C ARG A 107 -3.27 13.37 3.07
N LEU A 108 -3.36 12.18 3.65
CA LEU A 108 -4.33 11.17 3.27
C LEU A 108 -5.76 11.70 3.43
N GLN A 109 -6.56 11.56 2.37
CA GLN A 109 -7.98 11.91 2.38
C GLN A 109 -8.88 10.70 2.22
N ARG A 110 -8.46 9.73 1.42
CA ARG A 110 -9.29 8.58 1.06
C ARG A 110 -8.46 7.37 0.67
N LEU A 111 -8.96 6.20 1.03
CA LEU A 111 -8.52 4.92 0.51
C LEU A 111 -9.56 4.35 -0.47
N GLN A 112 -9.10 3.75 -1.55
CA GLN A 112 -9.97 3.07 -2.50
C GLN A 112 -9.32 1.79 -3.02
N TRP A 113 -10.01 0.67 -2.83
CA TRP A 113 -9.64 -0.58 -3.50
C TRP A 113 -9.91 -0.45 -5.00
N GLN A 114 -8.89 -0.71 -5.78
CA GLN A 114 -9.00 -0.85 -7.22
C GLN A 114 -8.69 -2.30 -7.58
N LEU A 115 -9.68 -2.94 -8.18
CA LEU A 115 -9.55 -4.25 -8.80
C LEU A 115 -9.62 -3.99 -10.29
N ALA A 116 -8.59 -4.38 -11.03
CA ALA A 116 -8.74 -4.61 -12.45
C ALA A 116 -9.62 -5.85 -12.60
N LEU A 117 -10.94 -5.62 -12.63
CA LEU A 117 -11.82 -6.52 -13.37
C LEU A 117 -11.24 -6.56 -14.78
N GLU A 118 -10.67 -7.70 -15.16
CA GLU A 118 -10.39 -7.97 -16.56
C GLU A 118 -11.66 -7.65 -17.33
N GLN A 119 -11.65 -6.56 -18.11
CA GLN A 119 -12.59 -6.50 -19.22
C GLN A 119 -12.12 -7.62 -20.16
N GLN A 120 -12.86 -8.73 -20.10
CA GLN A 120 -12.76 -9.86 -21.01
C GLN A 120 -12.88 -9.38 -22.45
#